data_AF-A0A0J9YFM9-F1
#
_entry.id   AF-A0A0J9YFM9-F1
#
_cell.length_a   1.000
_cell.length_b   1.000
_cell.length_c   1.000
_cell.angle_alpha   90.00
_cell.angle_beta   90.00
_cell.angle_gamma   90.00
#
_symmetry.space_group_name_H-M   'P 1'
#
loop_
_entity.id
_entity.type
_entity.pdbx_description
1 polymer ?
#
loop_
_entity_poly.entity_id
_entity_poly.type
_entity_poly.pdbx_seq_one_letter_code
_entity_poly.pdbx_strand_id
1 'polypeptide(L)'
;MQNCDEAPTPEARHVCLTLQQMARNSRREMTTNQITLPSPPAFLQPAPLDPYARGQVASHPYDCMTITCLCPFFQGSIGPRNQCILPDGQLLTMAYRKEYRMLTEDERLRFFNAMAILKQSGEYDRMSYEHQLVGQGSGAHSGPGFLPWHREFLKRYNFN
;
A
#
# COMPACT_ATOMS: atom_id res chain seq x y z
N MET A 1 28.53 6.48 -7.95
CA MET A 1 29.68 7.00 -8.70
C MET A 1 29.85 8.46 -8.33
N GLN A 2 30.92 8.80 -7.61
CA GLN A 2 31.16 10.21 -7.21
C GLN A 2 31.83 11.03 -8.32
N ASN A 3 32.53 10.36 -9.25
CA ASN A 3 33.21 11.02 -10.36
C ASN A 3 32.65 10.54 -11.71
N CYS A 4 32.11 11.45 -12.52
CA CYS A 4 31.59 11.12 -13.86
C CYS A 4 32.69 11.00 -14.92
N ASP A 5 33.92 11.40 -14.61
CA ASP A 5 35.06 11.32 -15.54
C ASP A 5 35.63 9.89 -15.65
N GLU A 6 35.26 8.99 -14.75
CA GLU A 6 35.59 7.56 -14.79
C GLU A 6 34.60 6.74 -15.61
N ALA A 7 33.66 7.40 -16.30
CA ALA A 7 32.64 6.70 -17.07
C ALA A 7 33.26 5.95 -18.27
N PRO A 8 32.88 4.69 -18.50
CA PRO A 8 33.52 3.81 -19.48
C PRO A 8 33.27 4.22 -20.93
N THR A 9 32.26 5.05 -21.20
CA THR A 9 31.97 5.59 -22.53
C THR A 9 31.55 7.07 -22.46
N PRO A 10 31.68 7.83 -23.55
CA PRO A 10 31.21 9.22 -23.64
C PRO A 10 29.71 9.37 -23.33
N GLU A 11 28.90 8.40 -23.71
CA GLU A 11 27.45 8.38 -23.48
C GLU A 11 27.16 8.16 -21.99
N ALA A 12 27.87 7.23 -21.35
CA ALA A 12 27.76 7.00 -19.91
C ALA A 12 28.19 8.24 -19.11
N ARG A 13 29.21 8.97 -19.58
CA ARG A 13 29.62 10.26 -18.99
C ARG A 13 28.52 11.29 -19.10
N HIS A 14 27.89 11.41 -20.26
CA HIS A 14 26.81 12.37 -20.50
C HIS A 14 25.57 12.09 -19.62
N VAL A 15 25.19 10.81 -19.48
CA VAL A 15 24.11 10.39 -18.58
C VAL A 15 24.45 10.69 -17.12
N CYS A 16 25.68 10.40 -16.68
CA CYS A 16 26.13 10.70 -15.32
C CYS A 16 26.03 12.20 -14.99
N LEU A 17 26.51 13.06 -15.89
CA LEU A 17 26.45 14.52 -15.73
C LEU A 17 25.00 15.03 -15.68
N THR A 18 24.12 14.45 -16.49
CA THR A 18 22.69 14.80 -16.52
C THR A 18 22.01 14.48 -15.18
N LEU A 19 22.28 13.29 -14.62
CA LEU A 19 21.74 12.86 -13.33
C LEU A 19 22.25 13.73 -12.17
N GLN A 20 23.53 14.12 -12.20
CA GLN A 20 24.08 15.04 -11.19
C GLN A 20 23.44 16.43 -11.27
N GLN A 21 23.16 16.92 -12.47
CA GLN A 21 22.49 18.21 -12.66
C GLN A 21 21.04 18.18 -12.13
N MET A 22 20.29 17.11 -12.42
CA MET A 22 18.95 16.91 -11.88
C MET A 22 18.96 16.90 -10.35
N ALA A 23 19.90 16.17 -9.73
CA ALA A 23 20.02 16.10 -8.28
C ALA A 23 20.35 17.46 -7.63
N ARG A 24 21.18 18.29 -8.28
CA ARG A 24 21.48 19.66 -7.81
C ARG A 24 20.25 20.58 -7.90
N ASN A 25 19.49 20.49 -8.99
CA ASN A 25 18.29 21.29 -9.19
C ASN A 25 17.20 20.95 -8.16
N SER A 26 16.94 19.66 -7.91
CA SER A 26 15.96 19.25 -6.88
C SER A 26 16.36 19.73 -5.48
N ARG A 27 17.65 19.73 -5.13
CA ARG A 27 18.12 20.24 -3.83
C ARG A 27 17.95 21.75 -3.70
N ARG A 28 18.10 22.52 -4.79
CA ARG A 28 17.87 23.98 -4.80
C ARG A 28 16.39 24.34 -4.71
N GLU A 29 15.51 23.56 -5.32
CA GLU A 29 14.05 23.72 -5.23
C GLU A 29 13.55 23.45 -3.79
N MET A 30 14.15 22.47 -3.11
CA MET A 30 13.78 22.07 -1.75
C MET A 30 14.16 23.09 -0.67
N THR A 31 15.14 23.96 -0.91
CA THR A 31 15.54 25.02 0.04
C THR A 31 14.66 26.27 0.02
N THR A 32 13.86 26.48 -1.03
CA THR A 32 13.15 27.77 -1.25
C THR A 32 11.69 27.73 -0.81
N ASN A 33 11.07 26.55 -0.71
CA ASN A 33 9.66 26.39 -0.33
C ASN A 33 9.51 25.76 1.06
N GLN A 34 9.76 26.54 2.12
CA GLN A 34 9.17 26.27 3.43
C GLN A 34 7.69 26.66 3.40
N ILE A 35 6.85 25.82 2.78
CA ILE A 35 5.41 25.87 2.99
C ILE A 35 5.14 25.04 4.23
N THR A 36 4.87 25.68 5.36
CA THR A 36 4.24 25.00 6.51
C THR A 36 2.85 24.54 6.08
N LEU A 37 2.73 23.26 5.69
CA LEU A 37 1.45 22.61 5.49
C LEU A 37 0.74 22.48 6.86
N PRO A 38 -0.58 22.74 6.93
CA PRO A 38 -1.36 22.43 8.13
C PRO A 38 -1.22 20.95 8.48
N SER A 39 -0.94 20.64 9.75
CA SER A 39 -0.81 19.26 10.21
C SER A 39 -2.11 18.49 9.96
N PRO A 40 -2.05 17.30 9.34
CA PRO A 40 -3.21 16.43 9.22
C PRO A 40 -3.77 16.12 10.61
N PRO A 41 -5.11 16.06 10.76
CA PRO A 41 -5.76 15.56 11.97
C PRO A 41 -5.13 14.24 12.46
N ALA A 42 -5.16 13.99 13.77
CA ALA A 42 -4.52 12.83 14.39
C ALA A 42 -4.85 11.47 13.75
N PHE A 43 -6.05 11.33 13.18
CA PHE A 43 -6.51 10.11 12.50
C PHE A 43 -5.95 9.94 11.06
N LEU A 44 -5.35 10.98 10.49
CA LEU A 44 -4.64 10.96 9.21
C LEU A 44 -3.11 11.00 9.39
N GLN A 45 -2.63 11.00 10.64
CA GLN A 45 -1.21 10.95 10.91
C GLN A 45 -0.73 9.49 10.73
N PRO A 46 0.30 9.25 9.93
CA PRO A 46 0.83 7.91 9.73
C PRO A 46 1.32 7.32 11.05
N ALA A 47 0.90 6.07 11.32
CA ALA A 47 1.43 5.30 12.44
C ALA A 47 2.95 5.11 12.26
N PRO A 48 3.74 5.02 13.36
CA PRO A 48 5.16 4.71 13.27
C PRO A 48 5.37 3.37 12.55
N LEU A 49 6.03 3.41 11.40
CA LEU A 49 6.46 2.23 10.65
C LEU A 49 7.92 1.93 10.96
N ASP A 50 8.32 0.67 10.74
CA ASP A 50 9.71 0.23 10.78
C ASP A 50 10.58 1.14 9.87
N PRO A 51 11.75 1.62 10.32
CA PRO A 51 12.63 2.49 9.54
C PRO A 51 13.05 1.91 8.17
N TYR A 52 12.95 0.58 8.00
CA TYR A 52 13.29 -0.14 6.77
C TYR A 52 12.07 -0.51 5.92
N ALA A 53 10.86 -0.11 6.32
CA ALA A 53 9.66 -0.30 5.50
C ALA A 53 9.68 0.59 4.25
N ARG A 54 9.31 0.02 3.10
CA ARG A 54 9.05 0.79 1.89
C ARG A 54 7.77 1.61 2.11
N GLY A 55 7.88 2.95 2.07
CA GLY A 55 6.77 3.87 2.38
C GLY A 55 6.75 4.22 3.87
N GLN A 56 7.38 5.35 4.24
CA GLN A 56 7.46 5.83 5.64
C GLN A 56 6.13 6.40 6.15
N VAL A 57 5.11 6.50 5.28
CA VAL A 57 3.77 7.01 5.52
C VAL A 57 2.79 6.09 4.77
N ALA A 58 1.84 5.49 5.48
CA ALA A 58 0.71 4.80 4.86
C ALA A 58 -0.45 5.80 4.70
N SER A 59 -0.80 6.11 3.46
CA SER A 59 -1.89 7.03 3.13
C SER A 59 -3.18 6.30 2.82
N HIS A 60 -3.07 5.02 2.47
CA HIS A 60 -4.16 4.13 2.12
C HIS A 60 -3.97 2.77 2.84
N PRO A 61 -5.03 2.05 3.23
CA PRO A 61 -4.90 0.69 3.78
C PRO A 61 -4.10 -0.29 2.90
N TYR A 62 -4.01 -0.07 1.58
CA TYR A 62 -3.22 -0.92 0.67
C TYR A 62 -1.69 -0.74 0.79
N ASP A 63 -1.24 0.34 1.43
CA ASP A 63 0.16 0.60 1.72
C ASP A 63 0.66 -0.29 2.88
N CYS A 64 -0.27 -0.80 3.68
CA CYS A 64 0.03 -1.57 4.88
C CYS A 64 0.25 -3.06 4.61
N MET A 65 1.34 -3.61 5.16
CA MET A 65 1.64 -5.04 5.14
C MET A 65 1.58 -5.69 6.53
N THR A 66 1.30 -4.90 7.57
CA THR A 66 1.23 -5.34 8.97
C THR A 66 -0.08 -4.90 9.63
N ILE A 67 -0.54 -5.66 10.63
CA ILE A 67 -1.74 -5.32 11.41
C ILE A 67 -1.57 -3.99 12.15
N THR A 68 -0.36 -3.67 12.62
CA THR A 68 -0.08 -2.40 13.30
C THR A 68 -0.25 -1.20 12.38
N CYS A 69 0.20 -1.29 11.13
CA CYS A 69 -0.01 -0.26 10.11
C CYS A 69 -1.49 -0.09 9.76
N LEU A 70 -2.21 -1.22 9.65
CA LEU A 70 -3.61 -1.22 9.21
C LEU A 70 -4.58 -0.76 10.30
N CYS A 71 -4.19 -0.87 11.58
CA CYS A 71 -5.07 -0.62 12.72
C CYS A 71 -5.80 0.73 12.71
N PRO A 72 -5.16 1.87 12.38
CA PRO A 72 -5.85 3.17 12.31
C PRO A 72 -6.96 3.21 11.26
N PHE A 73 -6.83 2.47 10.15
CA PHE A 73 -7.85 2.40 9.11
C PHE A 73 -9.10 1.62 9.56
N PHE A 74 -8.98 0.77 10.59
CA PHE A 74 -10.10 0.14 11.28
C PHE A 74 -10.66 1.00 12.43
N GLN A 75 -10.19 2.24 12.58
CA GLN A 75 -10.47 3.09 13.75
C GLN A 75 -10.03 2.42 15.07
N GLY A 76 -9.09 1.48 14.99
CA GLY A 76 -8.57 0.75 16.14
C GLY A 76 -7.42 1.48 16.84
N SER A 77 -7.10 1.01 18.03
CA SER A 77 -5.96 1.48 18.83
C SER A 77 -4.93 0.35 19.00
N ILE A 78 -3.64 0.73 19.02
CA ILE A 78 -2.55 -0.23 19.20
C ILE A 78 -2.36 -0.48 20.70
N GLY A 79 -2.63 -1.71 21.13
CA GLY A 79 -2.41 -2.15 22.51
C GLY A 79 -0.94 -2.43 22.84
N PRO A 80 -0.61 -2.65 24.12
CA PRO A 80 0.77 -2.75 24.62
C PRO A 80 1.59 -3.94 24.09
N ARG A 81 0.96 -4.87 23.36
CA ARG A 81 1.63 -6.02 22.71
C ARG A 81 1.61 -5.93 21.19
N ASN A 82 1.54 -4.73 20.61
CA ASN A 82 1.39 -4.50 19.16
C ASN A 82 0.15 -5.18 18.55
N GLN A 83 -0.90 -5.31 19.36
CA GLN A 83 -2.18 -5.89 18.97
C GLN A 83 -3.16 -4.77 18.60
N CYS A 84 -3.90 -4.90 17.51
CA CYS A 84 -4.93 -3.92 17.15
C CYS A 84 -6.23 -4.20 17.90
N ILE A 85 -6.71 -3.22 18.66
CA ILE A 85 -7.96 -3.25 19.43
C ILE A 85 -8.98 -2.40 18.67
N LEU A 86 -10.06 -3.01 18.19
CA LEU A 86 -11.13 -2.37 17.44
C LEU A 86 -12.01 -1.48 18.36
N PRO A 87 -12.84 -0.57 17.79
CA PRO A 87 -13.71 0.32 18.58
C PRO A 87 -14.66 -0.39 19.54
N ASP A 88 -15.03 -1.63 19.24
CA ASP A 88 -15.88 -2.50 20.07
C ASP A 88 -15.11 -3.22 21.19
N GLY A 89 -13.81 -2.96 21.32
CA GLY A 89 -12.92 -3.59 22.30
C GLY A 89 -12.39 -4.96 21.86
N GLN A 90 -12.79 -5.47 20.69
CA GLN A 90 -12.30 -6.75 20.20
C GLN A 90 -10.89 -6.63 19.63
N LEU A 91 -10.12 -7.71 19.76
CA LEU A 91 -8.83 -7.81 19.09
C LEU A 91 -9.04 -8.15 17.62
N LEU A 92 -8.33 -7.45 16.72
CA LEU A 92 -8.26 -7.86 15.32
C LEU A 92 -7.45 -9.15 15.23
N THR A 93 -8.13 -10.25 14.94
CA THR A 93 -7.53 -11.58 14.82
C THR A 93 -7.35 -12.01 13.36
N MET A 94 -6.70 -13.15 13.17
CA MET A 94 -6.64 -13.82 11.88
C MET A 94 -8.05 -14.14 11.37
N ALA A 95 -8.31 -13.79 10.10
CA ALA A 95 -9.53 -14.17 9.39
C ALA A 95 -9.41 -15.55 8.76
N TYR A 96 -10.53 -16.29 8.73
CA TYR A 96 -10.62 -17.61 8.10
C TYR A 96 -11.38 -17.51 6.77
N ARG A 97 -10.77 -18.00 5.70
CA ARG A 97 -11.44 -18.15 4.39
C ARG A 97 -12.18 -19.48 4.37
N LYS A 98 -13.49 -19.41 4.21
CA LYS A 98 -14.37 -20.58 4.11
C LYS A 98 -14.72 -20.86 2.65
N GLU A 99 -15.07 -22.11 2.38
CA GLU A 99 -15.71 -22.46 1.12
C GLU A 99 -17.13 -21.87 1.08
N TYR A 100 -17.52 -21.28 -0.05
CA TYR A 100 -18.72 -20.47 -0.16
C TYR A 100 -20.04 -21.23 0.15
N ARG A 101 -20.15 -22.51 -0.26
CA ARG A 101 -21.33 -23.35 0.00
C ARG A 101 -21.41 -23.79 1.46
N MET A 102 -20.30 -23.72 2.20
CA MET A 102 -20.25 -23.98 3.64
C MET A 102 -20.64 -22.78 4.51
N LEU A 103 -20.87 -21.60 3.91
CA LEU A 103 -21.33 -20.43 4.63
C LEU A 103 -22.77 -20.61 5.12
N THR A 104 -23.04 -20.13 6.34
CA THR A 104 -24.42 -19.94 6.80
C THR A 104 -25.11 -18.86 5.96
N GLU A 105 -26.45 -18.79 6.06
CA GLU A 105 -27.21 -17.75 5.35
C GLU A 105 -26.79 -16.34 5.78
N ASP A 106 -26.62 -16.10 7.08
CA ASP A 106 -26.14 -14.82 7.61
C ASP A 106 -24.75 -14.45 7.05
N GLU A 107 -23.81 -15.39 7.05
CA GLU A 107 -22.47 -15.16 6.52
C GLU A 107 -22.50 -14.80 5.03
N ARG A 108 -23.38 -15.47 4.27
CA ARG A 108 -23.56 -15.22 2.84
C ARG A 108 -24.19 -13.86 2.57
N LEU A 109 -25.19 -13.45 3.35
CA LEU A 109 -25.82 -12.13 3.25
C LEU A 109 -24.82 -11.02 3.58
N ARG A 110 -24.01 -11.19 4.64
CA ARG A 110 -22.94 -10.25 4.98
C ARG A 110 -21.90 -10.13 3.87
N PHE A 111 -21.50 -11.27 3.29
CA PHE A 111 -20.61 -11.28 2.13
C PHE A 111 -21.20 -10.49 0.95
N PHE A 112 -22.45 -10.74 0.56
CA PHE A 112 -23.09 -10.01 -0.54
C PHE A 112 -23.25 -8.52 -0.26
N ASN A 113 -23.60 -8.15 0.96
CA ASN A 113 -23.68 -6.76 1.35
C ASN A 113 -22.30 -6.06 1.23
N ALA A 114 -21.23 -6.70 1.71
CA ALA A 114 -19.87 -6.19 1.56
C ALA A 114 -19.48 -6.03 0.08
N MET A 115 -19.76 -7.03 -0.76
CA MET A 115 -19.51 -6.96 -2.21
C MET A 115 -20.27 -5.78 -2.88
N ALA A 116 -21.52 -5.56 -2.48
CA ALA A 116 -22.32 -4.44 -2.98
C ALA A 116 -21.74 -3.09 -2.57
N ILE A 117 -21.30 -2.94 -1.31
CA ILE A 117 -20.62 -1.73 -0.81
C ILE A 117 -19.33 -1.47 -1.59
N LEU A 118 -18.50 -2.50 -1.82
CA LEU A 118 -17.27 -2.38 -2.60
C LEU A 118 -17.54 -1.96 -4.06
N LYS A 119 -18.61 -2.47 -4.66
CA LYS A 119 -19.00 -2.08 -6.02
C LYS A 119 -19.53 -0.65 -6.07
N GLN A 120 -20.37 -0.25 -5.11
CA GLN A 120 -20.95 1.09 -5.05
C GLN A 120 -19.92 2.18 -4.73
N SER A 121 -18.92 1.87 -3.91
CA SER A 121 -17.80 2.78 -3.61
C SER A 121 -16.82 2.94 -4.78
N GLY A 122 -16.86 2.06 -5.78
CA GLY A 122 -15.92 2.03 -6.89
C GLY A 122 -14.63 1.25 -6.61
N GLU A 123 -14.41 0.80 -5.37
CA GLU A 123 -13.21 0.03 -5.00
C GLU A 123 -13.12 -1.31 -5.73
N TYR A 124 -14.26 -1.97 -5.96
CA TYR A 124 -14.32 -3.18 -6.77
C TYR A 124 -13.78 -2.93 -8.19
N ASP A 125 -14.17 -1.81 -8.80
CA ASP A 125 -13.79 -1.46 -10.16
C ASP A 125 -12.33 -1.02 -10.23
N ARG A 126 -11.87 -0.25 -9.25
CA ARG A 126 -10.46 0.16 -9.12
C ARG A 126 -9.54 -1.07 -9.03
N MET A 127 -9.86 -2.03 -8.17
CA MET A 127 -9.09 -3.28 -8.06
C MET A 127 -9.19 -4.14 -9.32
N SER A 128 -10.36 -4.19 -9.96
CA SER A 128 -10.52 -4.91 -11.24
C SER A 128 -9.65 -4.29 -12.34
N TYR A 129 -9.55 -2.96 -12.36
CA TYR A 129 -8.68 -2.24 -13.29
C TYR A 129 -7.20 -2.48 -13.00
N GLU A 130 -6.78 -2.51 -11.73
CA GLU A 130 -5.40 -2.89 -11.36
C GLU A 130 -5.03 -4.31 -11.86
N HIS A 131 -5.93 -5.28 -11.70
CA HIS A 131 -5.76 -6.63 -12.26
C HIS A 131 -5.63 -6.61 -13.78
N GLN A 132 -6.51 -5.85 -14.46
CA GLN A 132 -6.49 -5.71 -15.91
C GLN A 132 -5.16 -5.14 -16.41
N LEU A 133 -4.63 -4.09 -15.77
CA LEU A 133 -3.38 -3.45 -16.15
C LEU A 133 -2.19 -4.42 -16.09
N VAL A 134 -2.10 -5.25 -15.03
CA VAL A 134 -1.04 -6.25 -14.92
C VAL A 134 -1.29 -7.50 -15.76
N GLY A 135 -2.52 -7.73 -16.21
CA GLY A 135 -2.86 -8.77 -17.17
C GLY A 135 -2.36 -8.45 -18.58
N GLN A 136 -2.29 -7.17 -18.93
CA GLN A 136 -1.69 -6.69 -20.18
C GLN A 136 -0.15 -6.65 -20.13
N GLY A 137 0.43 -6.57 -18.94
CA GLY A 137 1.88 -6.64 -18.70
C GLY A 137 2.39 -8.04 -18.31
N SER A 138 3.71 -8.26 -18.34
CA SER A 138 4.31 -9.47 -17.77
C SER A 138 4.50 -9.31 -16.27
N GLY A 139 4.12 -10.30 -15.46
CA GLY A 139 4.47 -10.34 -14.02
C GLY A 139 3.43 -10.95 -13.10
N ALA A 140 2.14 -10.81 -13.42
CA ALA A 140 1.04 -11.39 -12.65
C ALA A 140 0.48 -12.70 -13.25
N HIS A 141 0.79 -13.01 -14.51
CA HIS A 141 0.33 -14.20 -15.21
C HIS A 141 1.49 -14.88 -15.97
N SER A 142 1.32 -16.16 -16.31
CA SER A 142 2.24 -16.92 -17.17
C SER A 142 3.71 -16.92 -16.70
N GLY A 143 3.93 -16.91 -15.39
CA GLY A 143 5.26 -16.88 -14.78
C GLY A 143 5.23 -17.09 -13.27
N PRO A 144 6.41 -17.10 -12.62
CA PRO A 144 6.54 -17.39 -11.18
C PRO A 144 5.88 -16.35 -10.27
N GLY A 145 5.58 -15.15 -10.81
CA GLY A 145 4.87 -14.08 -10.09
C GLY A 145 3.36 -14.33 -9.92
N PHE A 146 2.78 -15.33 -10.60
CA PHE A 146 1.34 -15.57 -10.58
C PHE A 146 0.75 -15.73 -9.17
N LEU A 147 1.28 -16.70 -8.41
CA LEU A 147 0.79 -16.99 -7.05
C LEU A 147 1.03 -15.85 -6.06
N PRO A 148 2.25 -15.28 -5.92
CA PRO A 148 2.48 -14.22 -4.94
C PRO A 148 1.68 -12.95 -5.26
N TRP A 149 1.52 -12.60 -6.54
CA TRP A 149 0.73 -11.42 -6.93
C TRP A 149 -0.75 -11.60 -6.56
N HIS A 150 -1.38 -12.71 -6.95
CA HIS A 150 -2.79 -12.96 -6.64
C HIS A 150 -3.03 -13.14 -5.13
N ARG A 151 -2.04 -13.67 -4.38
CA ARG A 151 -2.12 -13.78 -2.92
C ARG A 151 -2.26 -12.40 -2.27
N GLU A 152 -1.42 -11.46 -2.63
CA GLU A 152 -1.46 -10.10 -2.06
C GLU A 152 -2.66 -9.31 -2.59
N PHE A 153 -3.05 -9.50 -3.85
CA PHE A 153 -4.29 -8.95 -4.42
C PHE A 153 -5.52 -9.37 -3.59
N LEU A 154 -5.68 -10.68 -3.33
CA LEU A 154 -6.79 -11.18 -2.52
C LEU A 154 -6.73 -10.70 -1.07
N LYS A 155 -5.55 -10.46 -0.49
CA LYS A 155 -5.45 -9.91 0.86
C LYS A 155 -5.97 -8.48 0.94
N ARG A 156 -5.56 -7.63 0.01
CA ARG A 156 -6.00 -6.23 -0.11
C ARG A 156 -7.52 -6.13 -0.27
N TYR A 157 -8.11 -7.07 -1.00
CA TYR A 157 -9.56 -7.19 -1.13
C TYR A 157 -10.29 -7.38 0.21
N ASN A 158 -9.69 -8.05 1.21
CA ASN A 158 -10.37 -8.34 2.49
C ASN A 158 -10.28 -7.22 3.53
N PHE A 159 -9.59 -6.11 3.23
CA PHE A 159 -9.35 -5.01 4.18
C PHE A 159 -10.13 -3.73 3.85
N ASN A 160 -11.16 -3.81 2.99
CA ASN A 160 -12.07 -2.70 2.66
C ASN A 160 -13.49 -2.98 3.13
#